data_AF-A0A1H9TVL1-F1
#
_entry.id   AF-A0A1H9TVL1-F1
#
_cell.length_a   1.000
_cell.length_b   1.000
_cell.length_c   1.000
_cell.angle_alpha   90.00
_cell.angle_beta   90.00
_cell.angle_gamma   90.00
#
_symmetry.space_group_name_H-M   'P 1'
#
loop_
_entity.id
_entity.type
_entity.pdbx_description
1 polymer ?
#
loop_
_entity_poly.entity_id
_entity_poly.type
_entity_poly.pdbx_seq_one_letter_code
_entity_poly.pdbx_strand_id
1 'polypeptide(L)'
;MNTNRRSFLKRNVLLSSSLLLAGPIDALSKASRTINTKSVNQKQVNIMYSNDINGAVDSTSKGFGGLKSLQTTINNELLSTLLLDAGGFLNFNRNNHAETIQWMNRAGYHAVNLSVADLKQGLDAFSDLLPYMAFDLLSCNYHFEHPKLQKAVKSYQVITYGKYRVGVTGVGEVAKIDGLKVSDPNVALNKIAQFLKEEKGCDLVVCLSHLGFDTEAEQHNKQLAANTSSVDLIVGGNTSKGKNLLHVLRNKDKTEVLMGTSHAGLYSLSQISFGFDLDKNTYNLAFKRHMFGNPLNDTFVNT
;
A
#
# COMPACT_ATOMS: atom_id res chain seq x y z
N MET A 1 48.04 22.60 -32.98
CA MET A 1 48.15 22.21 -31.56
C MET A 1 47.57 23.33 -30.70
N ASN A 2 46.53 23.02 -29.92
CA ASN A 2 46.07 23.62 -28.65
C ASN A 2 46.00 25.15 -28.48
N THR A 3 44.97 25.76 -27.88
CA THR A 3 43.76 25.28 -27.22
C THR A 3 42.85 26.49 -26.95
N ASN A 4 41.56 26.28 -27.18
CA ASN A 4 40.47 27.06 -26.60
C ASN A 4 40.54 27.02 -25.07
N ARG A 5 40.67 28.18 -24.41
CA ARG A 5 40.52 28.30 -22.94
C ARG A 5 39.91 29.64 -22.49
N ARG A 6 38.95 30.20 -23.24
CA ARG A 6 38.21 31.41 -22.82
C ARG A 6 36.73 31.42 -23.24
N SER A 7 35.99 30.34 -22.95
CA SER A 7 34.53 30.29 -23.18
C SER A 7 33.79 29.49 -22.11
N PHE A 8 33.93 29.83 -20.83
CA PHE A 8 33.18 29.15 -19.76
C PHE A 8 32.56 30.05 -18.69
N LEU A 9 32.61 31.38 -18.83
CA LEU A 9 32.11 32.32 -17.80
C LEU A 9 31.00 33.28 -18.27
N LYS A 10 30.31 33.00 -19.39
CA LYS A 10 29.23 33.86 -19.91
C LYS A 10 27.81 33.26 -19.82
N ARG A 11 27.51 32.41 -18.83
CA ARG A 11 26.16 31.79 -18.78
C ARG A 11 25.58 31.50 -17.39
N ASN A 12 25.78 32.37 -16.39
CA ASN A 12 25.14 32.24 -15.06
C ASN A 12 24.86 33.58 -14.35
N VAL A 13 24.06 34.50 -14.94
CA VAL A 13 23.73 35.78 -14.24
C VAL A 13 22.23 36.15 -14.21
N LEU A 14 21.27 35.36 -14.69
CA LEU A 14 19.87 35.81 -14.71
C LEU A 14 18.87 34.76 -14.23
N LEU A 15 18.86 34.44 -12.93
CA LEU A 15 17.75 33.72 -12.26
C LEU A 15 17.64 34.07 -10.76
N SER A 16 17.72 35.35 -10.36
CA SER A 16 17.71 35.73 -8.94
C SER A 16 16.67 36.79 -8.53
N SER A 17 15.56 36.98 -9.26
CA SER A 17 14.65 38.08 -8.90
C SER A 17 13.15 37.89 -9.18
N SER A 18 12.64 36.68 -9.42
CA SER A 18 11.19 36.45 -9.61
C SER A 18 10.55 35.41 -8.70
N LEU A 19 11.20 35.04 -7.58
CA LEU A 19 10.68 34.06 -6.62
C LEU A 19 10.19 34.67 -5.30
N LEU A 20 9.70 35.91 -5.34
CA LEU A 20 9.05 36.56 -4.22
C LEU A 20 7.67 36.99 -4.67
N LEU A 21 6.65 36.26 -4.18
CA LEU A 21 5.21 36.56 -4.08
C LEU A 21 4.31 35.38 -4.51
N ALA A 22 4.37 34.29 -3.77
CA ALA A 22 3.21 33.42 -3.52
C ALA A 22 3.42 32.75 -2.16
N GLY A 23 2.45 32.90 -1.25
CA GLY A 23 2.60 32.65 0.18
C GLY A 23 2.96 31.21 0.58
N PRO A 24 3.42 31.02 1.84
CA PRO A 24 3.72 29.71 2.37
C PRO A 24 2.41 29.04 2.84
N ILE A 25 2.10 27.84 2.32
CA ILE A 25 1.65 26.62 3.06
C ILE A 25 0.85 25.61 2.20
N ASP A 26 0.24 25.96 1.06
CA ASP A 26 -0.61 24.99 0.33
C ASP A 26 0.02 24.29 -0.90
N ALA A 27 1.29 24.58 -1.23
CA ALA A 27 1.96 24.01 -2.40
C ALA A 27 2.81 22.73 -2.11
N LEU A 28 2.86 22.25 -0.86
CA LEU A 28 3.79 21.20 -0.43
C LEU A 28 3.14 19.85 -0.03
N SER A 29 1.99 19.50 -0.57
CA SER A 29 1.34 18.19 -0.32
C SER A 29 1.18 17.29 -1.55
N LYS A 30 1.63 17.72 -2.74
CA LYS A 30 1.66 16.90 -3.97
C LYS A 30 3.06 16.38 -4.30
N ALA A 31 3.78 15.84 -3.32
CA ALA A 31 4.88 14.93 -3.64
C ALA A 31 4.27 13.59 -4.08
N SER A 32 3.91 13.48 -5.37
CA SER A 32 3.75 12.16 -6.00
C SER A 32 5.02 11.38 -5.70
N ARG A 33 4.93 10.28 -4.96
CA ARG A 33 6.09 9.39 -4.75
C ARG A 33 6.45 8.83 -6.13
N THR A 34 7.55 9.31 -6.70
CA THR A 34 8.06 8.83 -7.98
C THR A 34 9.08 7.75 -7.71
N ILE A 35 8.76 6.54 -8.15
CA ILE A 35 9.67 5.40 -8.09
C ILE A 35 10.52 5.44 -9.35
N ASN A 36 11.69 6.08 -9.25
CA ASN A 36 12.68 6.16 -10.33
C ASN A 36 13.48 4.86 -10.37
N THR A 37 13.07 3.93 -11.23
CA THR A 37 13.73 2.64 -11.38
C THR A 37 14.50 2.58 -12.68
N LYS A 38 15.84 2.65 -12.61
CA LYS A 38 16.74 2.56 -13.78
C LYS A 38 16.71 1.19 -14.50
N SER A 39 16.03 0.19 -13.94
CA SER A 39 16.13 -1.23 -14.36
C SER A 39 14.78 -1.96 -14.46
N VAL A 40 13.64 -1.28 -14.35
CA VAL A 40 12.33 -1.93 -14.48
C VAL A 40 12.06 -2.27 -15.94
N ASN A 41 11.57 -3.50 -16.17
CA ASN A 41 10.87 -3.82 -17.41
C ASN A 41 9.72 -2.82 -17.60
N GLN A 42 9.90 -1.85 -18.50
CA GLN A 42 8.97 -0.73 -18.73
C GLN A 42 7.56 -1.18 -19.17
N LYS A 43 7.35 -2.48 -19.38
CA LYS A 43 6.08 -3.08 -19.77
C LYS A 43 5.28 -3.64 -18.59
N GLN A 44 5.73 -3.50 -17.34
CA GLN A 44 4.97 -4.06 -16.20
C GLN A 44 4.97 -3.16 -14.96
N VAL A 45 3.95 -3.33 -14.12
CA VAL A 45 3.86 -2.80 -12.75
C VAL A 45 3.86 -3.97 -11.78
N ASN A 46 4.83 -3.98 -10.86
CA ASN A 46 4.92 -4.98 -9.80
C ASN A 46 4.34 -4.42 -8.49
N ILE A 47 3.42 -5.15 -7.88
CA ILE A 47 2.83 -4.84 -6.57
C ILE A 47 3.05 -6.02 -5.66
N MET A 48 3.80 -5.80 -4.57
CA MET A 48 3.89 -6.69 -3.43
C MET A 48 2.99 -6.21 -2.32
N TYR A 49 2.36 -7.15 -1.63
CA TYR A 49 1.44 -6.80 -0.57
C TYR A 49 1.40 -7.82 0.57
N SER A 50 1.15 -7.29 1.76
CA SER A 50 0.88 -7.99 3.00
C SER A 50 -0.44 -7.54 3.63
N ASN A 51 -0.80 -8.19 4.72
CA ASN A 51 -1.91 -7.87 5.58
C ASN A 51 -1.65 -8.48 6.96
N ASP A 52 -2.34 -7.98 7.98
CA ASP A 52 -2.41 -8.60 9.31
C ASP A 52 -1.01 -8.88 9.90
N ILE A 53 -0.03 -7.97 9.73
CA ILE A 53 1.33 -8.14 10.28
C ILE A 53 1.27 -8.35 11.79
N ASN A 54 0.33 -7.71 12.48
CA ASN A 54 -0.04 -8.00 13.88
C ASN A 54 1.17 -7.95 14.84
N GLY A 55 2.08 -7.00 14.62
CA GLY A 55 3.30 -6.83 15.39
C GLY A 55 4.30 -7.99 15.28
N ALA A 56 4.26 -8.78 14.20
CA ALA A 56 5.21 -9.84 13.91
C ALA A 56 6.54 -9.26 13.39
N VAL A 57 7.42 -8.88 14.32
CA VAL A 57 8.77 -8.41 13.99
C VAL A 57 9.72 -9.57 13.74
N ASP A 58 9.77 -10.51 14.69
CA ASP A 58 10.61 -11.71 14.61
C ASP A 58 9.90 -12.84 13.88
N SER A 59 10.69 -13.77 13.34
CA SER A 59 10.16 -15.01 12.79
C SER A 59 9.55 -15.88 13.89
N THR A 60 8.64 -16.75 13.48
CA THR A 60 8.03 -17.74 14.36
C THR A 60 9.05 -18.75 14.84
N SER A 61 8.69 -19.58 15.84
CA SER A 61 9.56 -20.64 16.35
C SER A 61 10.05 -21.63 15.28
N LYS A 62 9.33 -21.74 14.16
CA LYS A 62 9.71 -22.56 12.99
C LYS A 62 10.65 -21.83 12.00
N GLY A 63 11.09 -20.62 12.33
CA GLY A 63 11.99 -19.81 11.50
C GLY A 63 11.28 -19.04 10.39
N PHE A 64 9.96 -19.08 10.28
CA PHE A 64 9.20 -18.43 9.21
C PHE A 64 8.57 -17.09 9.60
N GLY A 65 8.45 -16.20 8.62
CA GLY A 65 7.75 -14.92 8.72
C GLY A 65 8.49 -13.83 9.48
N GLY A 66 7.75 -12.79 9.89
CA GLY A 66 8.30 -11.64 10.60
C GLY A 66 8.98 -10.60 9.71
N LEU A 67 8.84 -9.32 10.08
CA LEU A 67 9.40 -8.19 9.32
C LEU A 67 10.92 -8.26 9.15
N LYS A 68 11.67 -8.80 10.12
CA LYS A 68 13.13 -8.96 10.00
C LYS A 68 13.51 -9.86 8.82
N SER A 69 12.69 -10.86 8.51
CA SER A 69 12.94 -11.79 7.40
C SER A 69 12.75 -11.14 6.02
N LEU A 70 12.03 -10.01 5.93
CA LEU A 70 11.90 -9.26 4.67
C LEU A 70 13.23 -8.67 4.22
N GLN A 71 14.14 -8.29 5.12
CA GLN A 71 15.40 -7.62 4.75
C GLN A 71 16.22 -8.43 3.75
N THR A 72 16.26 -9.76 3.92
CA THR A 72 16.98 -10.65 3.00
C THR A 72 16.36 -10.63 1.60
N THR A 73 15.03 -10.58 1.48
CA THR A 73 14.33 -10.49 0.20
C THR A 73 14.43 -9.09 -0.41
N ILE A 74 14.44 -8.04 0.44
CA ILE A 74 14.54 -6.65 0.01
C ILE A 74 15.81 -6.41 -0.80
N ASN A 75 16.91 -7.01 -0.37
CA ASN A 75 18.21 -6.86 -1.01
C ASN A 75 18.34 -7.58 -2.37
N ASN A 76 17.48 -8.58 -2.65
CA ASN A 76 17.58 -9.39 -3.87
C ASN A 76 16.50 -9.08 -4.91
N GLU A 77 15.30 -8.62 -4.51
CA GLU A 77 14.14 -8.53 -5.43
C GLU A 77 13.26 -7.26 -5.31
N LEU A 78 13.39 -6.43 -4.27
CA LEU A 78 12.46 -5.29 -4.04
C LEU A 78 12.86 -3.93 -4.62
N LEU A 79 14.00 -3.80 -5.30
CA LEU A 79 14.46 -2.50 -5.83
C LEU A 79 13.52 -1.87 -6.88
N SER A 80 12.39 -2.50 -7.18
CA SER A 80 11.50 -2.15 -8.27
C SER A 80 10.06 -2.63 -8.04
N THR A 81 9.54 -2.59 -6.82
CA THR A 81 8.16 -3.06 -6.54
C THR A 81 7.43 -2.11 -5.60
N LEU A 82 6.14 -1.90 -5.85
CA LEU A 82 5.25 -1.22 -4.91
C LEU A 82 4.95 -2.14 -3.74
N LEU A 83 5.41 -1.80 -2.55
CA LEU A 83 5.12 -2.54 -1.32
C LEU A 83 3.96 -1.89 -0.56
N LEU A 84 2.85 -2.62 -0.40
CA LEU A 84 1.59 -2.15 0.19
C LEU A 84 1.13 -3.07 1.34
N ASP A 85 0.33 -2.56 2.27
CA ASP A 85 -0.27 -3.37 3.34
C ASP A 85 -1.76 -3.08 3.55
N ALA A 86 -2.56 -4.13 3.73
CA ALA A 86 -4.02 -4.02 3.90
C ALA A 86 -4.48 -3.61 5.32
N GLY A 87 -3.55 -3.32 6.23
CA GLY A 87 -3.82 -2.96 7.63
C GLY A 87 -3.70 -4.14 8.59
N GLY A 88 -3.98 -3.89 9.86
CA GLY A 88 -3.83 -4.87 10.94
C GLY A 88 -2.36 -5.10 11.30
N PHE A 89 -1.54 -4.05 11.18
CA PHE A 89 -0.09 -4.15 11.33
C PHE A 89 0.36 -4.05 12.78
N LEU A 90 -0.41 -3.37 13.64
CA LEU A 90 -0.16 -3.29 15.07
C LEU A 90 -0.90 -4.39 15.84
N ASN A 91 -0.32 -4.77 16.97
CA ASN A 91 -0.99 -5.55 18.00
C ASN A 91 -0.80 -4.85 19.33
N PHE A 92 -1.85 -4.24 19.85
CA PHE A 92 -1.77 -3.52 21.12
C PHE A 92 -1.62 -4.39 22.36
N ASN A 93 -1.75 -5.71 22.24
CA ASN A 93 -1.36 -6.63 23.30
C ASN A 93 0.15 -6.91 23.31
N ARG A 94 0.89 -6.40 22.29
CA ARG A 94 2.36 -6.47 22.21
C ARG A 94 2.94 -5.08 22.48
N ASN A 95 4.00 -5.00 23.28
CA ASN A 95 4.69 -3.75 23.57
C ASN A 95 5.81 -3.47 22.55
N ASN A 96 5.50 -3.57 21.25
CA ASN A 96 6.49 -3.46 20.17
C ASN A 96 6.03 -2.60 18.98
N HIS A 97 5.12 -1.63 19.18
CA HIS A 97 4.58 -0.80 18.10
C HIS A 97 5.66 0.02 17.38
N ALA A 98 6.52 0.69 18.14
CA ALA A 98 7.62 1.48 17.58
C ALA A 98 8.60 0.61 16.79
N GLU A 99 8.92 -0.59 17.28
CA GLU A 99 9.77 -1.55 16.57
C GLU A 99 9.09 -2.03 15.27
N THR A 100 7.80 -2.38 15.33
CA THR A 100 7.01 -2.79 14.16
C THR A 100 7.04 -1.72 13.07
N ILE A 101 6.76 -0.46 13.43
CA ILE A 101 6.79 0.67 12.50
C ILE A 101 8.20 0.89 11.94
N GLN A 102 9.24 0.82 12.79
CA GLN A 102 10.63 0.97 12.33
C GLN A 102 10.99 -0.08 11.29
N TRP A 103 10.57 -1.33 11.48
CA TRP A 103 10.83 -2.40 10.53
C TRP A 103 10.01 -2.27 9.24
N MET A 104 8.76 -1.81 9.31
CA MET A 104 7.99 -1.47 8.11
C MET A 104 8.62 -0.31 7.33
N ASN A 105 9.15 0.71 8.01
CA ASN A 105 9.89 1.79 7.35
C ASN A 105 11.13 1.27 6.64
N ARG A 106 11.92 0.42 7.32
CA ARG A 106 13.11 -0.24 6.73
C ARG A 106 12.73 -1.12 5.55
N ALA A 107 11.56 -1.74 5.59
CA ALA A 107 11.04 -2.54 4.50
C ALA A 107 10.62 -1.71 3.27
N GLY A 108 10.40 -0.41 3.44
CA GLY A 108 10.04 0.49 2.35
C GLY A 108 8.57 0.37 1.95
N TYR A 109 7.66 0.15 2.91
CA TYR A 109 6.23 0.24 2.63
C TYR A 109 5.89 1.63 2.06
N HIS A 110 5.09 1.66 1.00
CA HIS A 110 4.69 2.88 0.31
C HIS A 110 3.38 3.42 0.85
N ALA A 111 2.42 2.52 1.07
CA ALA A 111 1.12 2.84 1.61
C ALA A 111 0.56 1.67 2.43
N VAL A 112 -0.14 2.01 3.51
CA VAL A 112 -0.71 1.07 4.48
C VAL A 112 -2.12 1.52 4.82
N ASN A 113 -3.07 0.59 4.79
CA ASN A 113 -4.44 0.84 5.26
C ASN A 113 -4.55 0.71 6.79
N LEU A 114 -5.63 1.24 7.36
CA LEU A 114 -5.93 1.13 8.79
C LEU A 114 -6.98 0.05 9.06
N SER A 115 -6.81 -0.67 10.16
CA SER A 115 -7.81 -1.58 10.74
C SER A 115 -8.35 -1.06 12.07
N VAL A 116 -9.42 -1.69 12.57
CA VAL A 116 -9.87 -1.50 13.96
C VAL A 116 -8.80 -1.93 14.96
N ALA A 117 -8.05 -3.00 14.64
CA ALA A 117 -6.97 -3.49 15.50
C ALA A 117 -5.87 -2.43 15.68
N ASP A 118 -5.56 -1.66 14.63
CA ASP A 118 -4.56 -0.57 14.65
C ASP A 118 -5.02 0.66 15.44
N LEU A 119 -6.31 0.79 15.74
CA LEU A 119 -6.89 1.90 16.49
C LEU A 119 -7.41 1.50 17.87
N LYS A 120 -7.15 0.25 18.30
CA LYS A 120 -7.78 -0.35 19.50
C LYS A 120 -7.48 0.41 20.80
N GLN A 121 -6.32 1.04 20.94
CA GLN A 121 -5.97 1.85 22.12
C GLN A 121 -6.49 3.30 22.05
N GLY A 122 -7.28 3.65 21.02
CA GLY A 122 -7.83 4.98 20.83
C GLY A 122 -7.00 5.85 19.89
N LEU A 123 -7.61 6.96 19.48
CA LEU A 123 -7.07 7.85 18.46
C LEU A 123 -5.83 8.61 18.94
N ASP A 124 -5.78 9.02 20.21
CA ASP A 124 -4.62 9.73 20.78
C ASP A 124 -3.36 8.85 20.74
N ALA A 125 -3.47 7.62 21.26
CA ALA A 125 -2.38 6.65 21.31
C ALA A 125 -1.84 6.33 19.91
N PHE A 126 -2.74 6.14 18.92
CA PHE A 126 -2.32 5.93 17.54
C PHE A 126 -1.69 7.20 16.94
N SER A 127 -2.18 8.39 17.30
CA SER A 127 -1.65 9.66 16.80
C SER A 127 -0.21 9.93 17.23
N ASP A 128 0.20 9.41 18.39
CA ASP A 128 1.56 9.54 18.92
C ASP A 128 2.55 8.64 18.17
N LEU A 129 2.06 7.65 17.41
CA LEU A 129 2.88 6.82 16.55
C LEU A 129 3.17 7.47 15.18
N LEU A 130 2.37 8.45 14.74
CA LEU A 130 2.49 9.08 13.43
C LEU A 130 3.89 9.63 13.11
N PRO A 131 4.61 10.30 14.05
CA PRO A 131 5.93 10.84 13.76
C PRO A 131 6.97 9.77 13.38
N TYR A 132 6.70 8.50 13.72
CA TYR A 132 7.60 7.40 13.41
C TYR A 132 7.28 6.71 12.08
N MET A 133 6.19 7.04 11.39
CA MET A 133 5.78 6.36 10.15
C MET A 133 6.35 7.03 8.91
N ALA A 134 7.04 6.27 8.04
CA ALA A 134 7.58 6.75 6.77
C ALA A 134 6.73 6.34 5.55
N PHE A 135 5.68 5.55 5.77
CA PHE A 135 4.68 5.15 4.79
C PHE A 135 3.43 6.04 4.90
N ASP A 136 2.68 6.15 3.80
CA ASP A 136 1.41 6.88 3.82
C ASP A 136 0.31 6.00 4.41
N LEU A 137 -0.47 6.56 5.34
CA LEU A 137 -1.69 5.93 5.84
C LEU A 137 -2.86 6.27 4.93
N LEU A 138 -3.59 5.24 4.48
CA LEU A 138 -4.73 5.40 3.57
C LEU A 138 -6.03 4.89 4.17
N SER A 139 -7.10 5.65 4.02
CA SER A 139 -8.48 5.18 4.16
C SER A 139 -9.44 6.18 3.55
N CYS A 140 -10.33 5.72 2.67
CA CYS A 140 -11.36 6.56 2.05
C CYS A 140 -12.67 6.59 2.82
N ASN A 141 -12.91 5.62 3.73
CA ASN A 141 -14.15 5.50 4.48
C ASN A 141 -14.02 5.80 5.98
N TYR A 142 -12.81 6.04 6.48
CA TYR A 142 -12.58 6.53 7.84
C TYR A 142 -12.44 8.05 7.86
N HIS A 143 -13.18 8.69 8.77
CA HIS A 143 -13.16 10.14 8.98
C HIS A 143 -12.89 10.44 10.44
N PHE A 144 -11.71 10.98 10.72
CA PHE A 144 -11.25 11.26 12.07
C PHE A 144 -11.60 12.70 12.47
N GLU A 145 -12.15 12.85 13.68
CA GLU A 145 -12.28 14.15 14.35
C GLU A 145 -10.95 14.60 14.96
N HIS A 146 -10.07 13.65 15.30
CA HIS A 146 -8.75 13.92 15.85
C HIS A 146 -7.85 14.69 14.83
N PRO A 147 -7.39 15.93 15.14
CA PRO A 147 -6.75 16.80 14.14
C PRO A 147 -5.46 16.25 13.52
N LYS A 148 -4.63 15.53 14.28
CA LYS A 148 -3.40 14.93 13.73
C LYS A 148 -3.75 13.82 12.71
N LEU A 149 -4.80 13.04 12.98
CA LEU A 149 -5.17 11.91 12.12
C LEU A 149 -5.90 12.37 10.87
N GLN A 150 -6.75 13.40 10.99
CA GLN A 150 -7.39 14.05 9.84
C GLN A 150 -6.36 14.54 8.81
N LYS A 151 -5.20 15.02 9.26
CA LYS A 151 -4.11 15.47 8.38
C LYS A 151 -3.23 14.33 7.87
N ALA A 152 -3.02 13.29 8.67
CA ALA A 152 -2.09 12.21 8.35
C ALA A 152 -2.69 11.12 7.45
N VAL A 153 -3.96 10.78 7.64
CA VAL A 153 -4.63 9.71 6.89
C VAL A 153 -5.23 10.28 5.61
N LYS A 154 -4.75 9.83 4.46
CA LYS A 154 -5.20 10.30 3.15
C LYS A 154 -6.28 9.37 2.59
N SER A 155 -7.25 9.90 1.85
CA SER A 155 -8.22 9.05 1.17
C SER A 155 -7.61 8.24 0.02
N TYR A 156 -6.49 8.70 -0.55
CA TYR A 156 -5.78 8.02 -1.62
C TYR A 156 -4.34 8.53 -1.74
N GLN A 157 -3.54 7.83 -2.54
CA GLN A 157 -2.25 8.27 -3.05
C GLN A 157 -2.15 7.91 -4.53
N VAL A 158 -1.48 8.74 -5.33
CA VAL A 158 -1.06 8.37 -6.69
C VAL A 158 0.43 8.19 -6.69
N ILE A 159 0.88 7.00 -7.08
CA ILE A 159 2.28 6.61 -7.15
C ILE A 159 2.67 6.50 -8.62
N THR A 160 3.76 7.18 -8.99
CA THR A 160 4.31 7.08 -10.35
C THR A 160 5.33 5.94 -10.39
N TYR A 161 5.01 4.89 -11.15
CA TYR A 161 5.84 3.70 -11.32
C TYR A 161 6.31 3.65 -12.79
N GLY A 162 7.51 4.17 -13.06
CA GLY A 162 7.97 4.40 -14.43
C GLY A 162 7.01 5.31 -15.21
N LYS A 163 6.44 4.83 -16.31
CA LYS A 163 5.43 5.55 -17.12
C LYS A 163 3.98 5.33 -16.65
N TYR A 164 3.78 4.47 -15.65
CA TYR A 164 2.46 4.12 -15.15
C TYR A 164 2.09 4.92 -13.91
N ARG A 165 0.80 5.20 -13.75
CA ARG A 165 0.23 5.86 -12.57
C ARG A 165 -0.64 4.86 -11.82
N VAL A 166 -0.27 4.56 -10.59
CA VAL A 166 -1.02 3.63 -9.73
C VAL A 166 -1.73 4.44 -8.65
N GLY A 167 -3.05 4.45 -8.70
CA GLY A 167 -3.89 4.99 -7.64
C GLY A 167 -4.04 3.95 -6.54
N VAL A 168 -3.77 4.31 -5.30
CA VAL A 168 -3.92 3.44 -4.13
C VAL A 168 -4.87 4.11 -3.15
N THR A 169 -5.84 3.36 -2.63
CA THR A 169 -6.77 3.79 -1.58
C THR A 169 -6.93 2.70 -0.53
N GLY A 170 -7.61 3.01 0.57
CA GLY A 170 -7.85 2.09 1.68
C GLY A 170 -9.32 2.03 2.09
N VAL A 171 -9.77 0.88 2.58
CA VAL A 171 -11.10 0.68 3.18
C VAL A 171 -10.92 -0.02 4.52
N GLY A 172 -11.35 0.62 5.59
CA GLY A 172 -11.41 0.04 6.93
C GLY A 172 -12.77 -0.63 7.20
N GLU A 173 -12.78 -1.55 8.16
CA GLU A 173 -13.97 -2.27 8.63
C GLU A 173 -14.90 -1.39 9.48
N VAL A 174 -16.09 -1.91 9.81
CA VAL A 174 -17.01 -1.18 10.69
C VAL A 174 -16.37 -1.04 12.07
N ALA A 175 -16.26 0.20 12.56
CA ALA A 175 -15.62 0.54 13.82
C ALA A 175 -16.55 1.36 14.71
N LYS A 176 -16.55 1.06 16.02
CA LYS A 176 -17.19 1.88 17.06
C LYS A 176 -16.11 2.48 17.95
N ILE A 177 -15.44 3.51 17.44
CA ILE A 177 -14.36 4.24 18.12
C ILE A 177 -14.79 5.70 18.24
N ASP A 178 -14.67 6.27 19.44
CA ASP A 178 -15.04 7.67 19.67
C ASP A 178 -14.19 8.61 18.81
N GLY A 179 -14.82 9.62 18.21
CA GLY A 179 -14.19 10.53 17.25
C GLY A 179 -13.81 9.92 15.89
N LEU A 180 -14.27 8.69 15.57
CA LEU A 180 -14.15 8.07 14.24
C LEU A 180 -15.53 7.85 13.62
N LYS A 181 -15.75 8.48 12.45
CA LYS A 181 -16.93 8.21 11.61
C LYS A 181 -16.53 7.28 10.47
N VAL A 182 -17.34 6.24 10.24
CA VAL A 182 -17.14 5.27 9.17
C VAL A 182 -18.26 5.41 8.15
N SER A 183 -17.92 5.73 6.90
CA SER A 183 -18.89 5.80 5.79
C SER A 183 -19.07 4.43 5.14
N ASP A 184 -20.13 4.28 4.33
CA ASP A 184 -20.31 3.07 3.52
C ASP A 184 -19.08 2.82 2.62
N PRO A 185 -18.47 1.63 2.69
CA PRO A 185 -17.25 1.32 1.96
C PRO A 185 -17.47 1.25 0.45
N ASN A 186 -18.63 0.79 -0.02
CA ASN A 186 -18.91 0.69 -1.46
C ASN A 186 -19.05 2.08 -2.09
N VAL A 187 -19.76 2.99 -1.42
CA VAL A 187 -19.95 4.37 -1.87
C VAL A 187 -18.62 5.11 -1.87
N ALA A 188 -17.87 5.03 -0.76
CA ALA A 188 -16.57 5.70 -0.64
C ALA A 188 -15.56 5.19 -1.67
N LEU A 189 -15.43 3.86 -1.81
CA LEU A 189 -14.50 3.24 -2.75
C LEU A 189 -14.85 3.58 -4.21
N ASN A 190 -16.12 3.47 -4.60
CA ASN A 190 -16.52 3.79 -5.97
C ASN A 190 -16.24 5.24 -6.33
N LYS A 191 -16.53 6.17 -5.41
CA LYS A 191 -16.25 7.59 -5.62
C LYS A 191 -14.75 7.85 -5.81
N ILE A 192 -13.90 7.28 -4.95
CA ILE A 192 -12.46 7.52 -5.05
C ILE A 192 -11.82 6.78 -6.23
N ALA A 193 -12.30 5.58 -6.57
CA ALA A 193 -11.81 4.81 -7.70
C ALA A 193 -12.11 5.53 -9.02
N GLN A 194 -13.33 6.04 -9.19
CA GLN A 194 -13.69 6.85 -10.35
C GLN A 194 -12.79 8.09 -10.48
N PHE A 195 -12.63 8.84 -9.38
CA PHE A 195 -11.75 10.00 -9.34
C PHE A 195 -10.28 9.65 -9.69
N LEU A 196 -9.76 8.53 -9.20
CA LEU A 196 -8.42 8.06 -9.54
C LEU A 196 -8.30 7.70 -11.03
N LYS A 197 -9.30 7.01 -11.59
CA LYS A 197 -9.28 6.58 -13.00
C LYS A 197 -9.46 7.77 -13.95
N GLU A 198 -10.48 8.59 -13.74
CA GLU A 198 -10.91 9.63 -14.69
C GLU A 198 -10.14 10.93 -14.50
N GLU A 199 -10.06 11.44 -13.26
CA GLU A 199 -9.44 12.74 -13.01
C GLU A 199 -7.93 12.65 -12.76
N LYS A 200 -7.48 11.58 -12.10
CA LYS A 200 -6.05 11.34 -11.90
C LYS A 200 -5.43 10.52 -13.02
N GLY A 201 -6.17 10.01 -13.99
CA GLY A 201 -5.61 9.25 -15.11
C GLY A 201 -4.72 8.10 -14.63
N CYS A 202 -5.13 7.42 -13.56
CA CYS A 202 -4.43 6.24 -13.07
C CYS A 202 -4.64 5.08 -14.03
N ASP A 203 -3.55 4.44 -14.42
CA ASP A 203 -3.59 3.24 -15.26
C ASP A 203 -4.13 2.05 -14.46
N LEU A 204 -3.77 1.98 -13.17
CA LEU A 204 -4.27 0.99 -12.19
C LEU A 204 -4.85 1.67 -10.95
N VAL A 205 -5.92 1.08 -10.41
CA VAL A 205 -6.52 1.44 -9.12
C VAL A 205 -6.48 0.23 -8.19
N VAL A 206 -5.81 0.40 -7.04
CA VAL A 206 -5.62 -0.61 -6.00
C VAL A 206 -6.34 -0.19 -4.72
N CYS A 207 -7.15 -1.07 -4.17
CA CYS A 207 -7.80 -0.90 -2.88
C CYS A 207 -7.18 -1.82 -1.82
N LEU A 208 -6.69 -1.25 -0.73
CA LEU A 208 -6.22 -1.94 0.47
C LEU A 208 -7.40 -2.07 1.43
N SER A 209 -7.99 -3.25 1.56
CA SER A 209 -9.26 -3.45 2.28
C SER A 209 -9.08 -4.34 3.51
N HIS A 210 -9.66 -3.94 4.65
CA HIS A 210 -9.63 -4.73 5.89
C HIS A 210 -10.98 -5.33 6.29
N LEU A 211 -11.90 -5.52 5.35
CA LEU A 211 -13.27 -6.01 5.62
C LEU A 211 -13.36 -7.52 5.91
N GLY A 212 -12.29 -8.29 5.67
CA GLY A 212 -12.28 -9.73 5.88
C GLY A 212 -13.01 -10.54 4.79
N PHE A 213 -13.13 -11.85 5.05
CA PHE A 213 -13.57 -12.85 4.07
C PHE A 213 -14.75 -13.71 4.54
N ASP A 214 -15.35 -13.38 5.68
CA ASP A 214 -16.56 -14.05 6.17
C ASP A 214 -17.75 -13.66 5.31
N THR A 215 -18.36 -14.62 4.61
CA THR A 215 -19.52 -14.37 3.74
C THR A 215 -20.82 -14.16 4.49
N GLU A 216 -20.85 -14.47 5.79
CA GLU A 216 -22.00 -14.22 6.66
C GLU A 216 -21.97 -12.80 7.25
N ALA A 217 -20.84 -12.10 7.14
CA ALA A 217 -20.72 -10.71 7.56
C ALA A 217 -21.46 -9.78 6.58
N GLU A 218 -22.05 -8.70 7.09
CA GLU A 218 -22.75 -7.68 6.29
C GLU A 218 -21.85 -7.01 5.24
N GLN A 219 -20.56 -6.91 5.54
CA GLN A 219 -19.54 -6.33 4.68
C GLN A 219 -18.31 -7.24 4.67
N HIS A 220 -17.88 -7.62 3.47
CA HIS A 220 -16.67 -8.42 3.27
C HIS A 220 -16.03 -8.15 1.92
N ASN A 221 -14.76 -8.52 1.75
CA ASN A 221 -13.96 -8.21 0.55
C ASN A 221 -14.60 -8.70 -0.76
N LYS A 222 -15.23 -9.89 -0.76
CA LYS A 222 -15.87 -10.45 -1.96
C LYS A 222 -17.09 -9.64 -2.42
N GLN A 223 -17.89 -9.11 -1.51
CA GLN A 223 -19.05 -8.25 -1.80
C GLN A 223 -18.56 -6.87 -2.23
N LEU A 224 -17.53 -6.33 -1.57
CA LEU A 224 -16.90 -5.09 -2.00
C LEU A 224 -16.45 -5.20 -3.46
N ALA A 225 -15.69 -6.25 -3.80
CA ALA A 225 -15.22 -6.53 -5.16
C ALA A 225 -16.36 -6.59 -6.20
N ALA A 226 -17.49 -7.24 -5.85
CA ALA A 226 -18.63 -7.35 -6.74
C ALA A 226 -19.35 -6.01 -6.97
N ASN A 227 -19.26 -5.07 -6.02
CA ASN A 227 -19.96 -3.78 -6.07
C ASN A 227 -19.07 -2.61 -6.51
N THR A 228 -17.79 -2.85 -6.85
CA THR A 228 -16.89 -1.80 -7.31
C THR A 228 -17.17 -1.35 -8.74
N SER A 229 -16.58 -0.23 -9.11
CA SER A 229 -16.36 0.26 -10.47
C SER A 229 -14.95 0.84 -10.51
N SER A 230 -14.26 0.70 -11.65
CA SER A 230 -12.92 1.29 -11.85
C SER A 230 -11.83 0.86 -10.85
N VAL A 231 -11.98 -0.31 -10.22
CA VAL A 231 -10.97 -0.93 -9.33
C VAL A 231 -10.39 -2.15 -10.00
N ASP A 232 -9.07 -2.22 -10.12
CA ASP A 232 -8.37 -3.32 -10.80
C ASP A 232 -7.93 -4.42 -9.81
N LEU A 233 -7.53 -4.03 -8.59
CA LEU A 233 -7.04 -4.92 -7.55
C LEU A 233 -7.59 -4.54 -6.17
N ILE A 234 -8.11 -5.53 -5.45
CA ILE A 234 -8.37 -5.46 -4.01
C ILE A 234 -7.36 -6.36 -3.29
N VAL A 235 -6.58 -5.77 -2.40
CA VAL A 235 -5.75 -6.50 -1.44
C VAL A 235 -6.52 -6.56 -0.12
N GLY A 236 -7.00 -7.75 0.23
CA GLY A 236 -7.75 -8.00 1.45
C GLY A 236 -6.86 -8.35 2.65
N GLY A 237 -7.18 -7.79 3.81
CA GLY A 237 -6.75 -8.23 5.13
C GLY A 237 -7.92 -8.74 5.97
N ASN A 238 -7.73 -8.80 7.30
CA ASN A 238 -8.66 -9.41 8.25
C ASN A 238 -8.93 -10.89 7.89
N THR A 239 -7.84 -11.62 7.69
CA THR A 239 -7.89 -13.03 7.30
C THR A 239 -8.05 -13.95 8.51
N SER A 240 -8.96 -14.93 8.38
CA SER A 240 -8.89 -16.12 9.23
C SER A 240 -7.70 -16.99 8.79
N LYS A 241 -7.16 -17.80 9.72
CA LYS A 241 -5.95 -18.59 9.49
C LYS A 241 -6.03 -19.41 8.19
N GLY A 242 -5.04 -19.25 7.31
CA GLY A 242 -4.68 -20.27 6.32
C GLY A 242 -5.13 -20.06 4.87
N LYS A 243 -5.52 -18.85 4.44
CA LYS A 243 -5.88 -18.62 3.03
C LYS A 243 -5.04 -17.50 2.41
N ASN A 244 -4.09 -17.89 1.56
CA ASN A 244 -3.50 -17.03 0.54
C ASN A 244 -4.12 -17.46 -0.80
N LEU A 245 -4.99 -16.62 -1.34
CA LEU A 245 -5.76 -16.90 -2.55
C LEU A 245 -5.78 -15.64 -3.41
N LEU A 246 -5.66 -15.83 -4.72
CA LEU A 246 -5.98 -14.82 -5.71
C LEU A 246 -7.27 -15.25 -6.39
N HIS A 247 -8.30 -14.42 -6.27
CA HIS A 247 -9.57 -14.60 -6.95
C HIS A 247 -9.69 -13.62 -8.11
N VAL A 248 -10.31 -14.08 -9.19
CA VAL A 248 -10.78 -13.20 -10.28
C VAL A 248 -12.29 -13.14 -10.18
N LEU A 249 -12.81 -11.93 -9.99
CA LEU A 249 -14.24 -11.65 -9.86
C LEU A 249 -14.67 -10.70 -10.97
N ARG A 250 -15.98 -10.54 -11.16
CA ARG A 250 -16.54 -9.45 -11.97
C ARG A 250 -17.28 -8.48 -11.06
N ASN A 251 -17.07 -7.19 -11.29
CA ASN A 251 -17.80 -6.15 -10.58
C ASN A 251 -19.16 -5.84 -11.25
N LYS A 252 -19.87 -4.82 -10.76
CA LYS A 252 -21.19 -4.42 -11.28
C LYS A 252 -21.15 -3.93 -12.73
N ASP A 253 -19.99 -3.48 -13.20
CA ASP A 253 -19.75 -3.08 -14.60
C ASP A 253 -19.32 -4.26 -15.48
N LYS A 254 -19.31 -5.48 -14.92
CA LYS A 254 -18.91 -6.74 -15.56
C LYS A 254 -17.43 -6.78 -15.96
N THR A 255 -16.61 -5.86 -15.43
CA THR A 255 -15.15 -5.85 -15.60
C THR A 255 -14.49 -6.75 -14.56
N GLU A 256 -13.34 -7.31 -14.92
CA GLU A 256 -12.58 -8.18 -14.01
C GLU A 256 -11.97 -7.36 -12.86
N VAL A 257 -12.02 -7.92 -11.65
CA VAL A 257 -11.36 -7.39 -10.46
C VAL A 257 -10.59 -8.51 -9.82
N LEU A 258 -9.29 -8.28 -9.61
CA LEU A 258 -8.45 -9.21 -8.85
C LEU A 258 -8.66 -8.97 -7.36
N MET A 259 -8.80 -10.05 -6.59
CA MET A 259 -8.88 -9.98 -5.13
C MET A 259 -7.86 -10.93 -4.54
N GLY A 260 -6.80 -10.37 -3.95
CA GLY A 260 -5.70 -11.12 -3.34
C GLY A 260 -5.63 -10.92 -1.84
N THR A 261 -4.97 -11.85 -1.15
CA THR A 261 -4.59 -11.71 0.25
C THR A 261 -3.23 -12.38 0.50
N SER A 262 -2.57 -12.03 1.59
CA SER A 262 -1.41 -12.73 2.12
C SER A 262 -1.70 -13.33 3.50
N HIS A 263 -0.68 -13.94 4.11
CA HIS A 263 -0.80 -14.56 5.42
C HIS A 263 -0.54 -13.56 6.55
N ALA A 264 -1.40 -13.60 7.57
CA ALA A 264 -1.17 -12.89 8.82
C ALA A 264 0.18 -13.22 9.46
N GLY A 265 0.78 -12.26 10.17
CA GLY A 265 2.11 -12.40 10.76
C GLY A 265 3.24 -12.48 9.72
N LEU A 266 2.95 -12.13 8.46
CA LEU A 266 3.91 -12.07 7.38
C LEU A 266 4.61 -13.41 7.08
N TYR A 267 3.91 -14.55 7.24
CA TYR A 267 4.44 -15.85 6.81
C TYR A 267 4.77 -15.89 5.32
N SER A 268 4.07 -15.08 4.53
CA SER A 268 4.39 -14.84 3.13
C SER A 268 4.17 -13.38 2.75
N LEU A 269 4.76 -12.97 1.63
CA LEU A 269 4.38 -11.77 0.89
C LEU A 269 3.86 -12.21 -0.47
N SER A 270 2.75 -11.62 -0.88
CA SER A 270 2.15 -11.90 -2.18
C SER A 270 2.60 -10.84 -3.18
N GLN A 271 2.80 -11.21 -4.43
CA GLN A 271 3.17 -10.30 -5.52
C GLN A 271 2.27 -10.54 -6.72
N ILE A 272 1.70 -9.47 -7.25
CA ILE A 272 1.02 -9.45 -8.55
C ILE A 272 1.82 -8.53 -9.48
N SER A 273 2.03 -8.99 -10.71
CA SER A 273 2.66 -8.22 -11.78
C SER A 273 1.65 -8.04 -12.91
N PHE A 274 1.37 -6.78 -13.26
CA PHE A 274 0.50 -6.41 -14.37
C PHE A 274 1.38 -6.02 -15.55
N GLY A 275 1.30 -6.75 -16.67
CA GLY A 275 1.96 -6.33 -17.90
C GLY A 275 1.02 -5.57 -18.82
N PHE A 276 1.57 -4.54 -19.45
CA PHE A 276 0.87 -3.61 -20.32
C PHE A 276 1.42 -3.63 -21.75
N ASP A 277 0.50 -3.51 -22.70
CA ASP A 277 0.85 -3.29 -24.10
C ASP A 277 1.30 -1.83 -24.34
N LEU A 278 1.43 -1.43 -25.61
CA LEU A 278 1.84 -0.06 -25.96
C LEU A 278 0.76 0.98 -25.63
N ASP A 279 -0.52 0.58 -25.67
CA ASP A 279 -1.69 1.41 -25.42
C ASP A 279 -2.11 1.41 -23.94
N LYS A 280 -1.31 0.75 -23.08
CA LYS A 280 -1.54 0.57 -21.64
C LYS A 280 -2.76 -0.28 -21.29
N ASN A 281 -3.15 -1.21 -22.16
CA ASN A 281 -4.08 -2.27 -21.77
C ASN A 281 -3.30 -3.40 -21.08
N THR A 282 -3.89 -3.97 -20.03
CA THR A 282 -3.34 -5.15 -19.36
C THR A 282 -3.40 -6.34 -20.31
N TYR A 283 -2.26 -6.96 -20.64
CA TYR A 283 -2.19 -8.13 -21.53
C TYR A 283 -1.69 -9.40 -20.82
N ASN A 284 -1.05 -9.26 -19.66
CA ASN A 284 -0.64 -10.41 -18.86
C ASN A 284 -0.73 -10.12 -17.35
N LEU A 285 -0.85 -11.19 -16.59
CA LEU A 285 -0.86 -11.20 -15.14
C LEU A 285 0.04 -12.32 -14.64
N ALA A 286 0.89 -12.02 -13.66
CA ALA A 286 1.69 -13.01 -12.96
C ALA A 286 1.51 -12.87 -11.46
N PHE A 287 1.25 -13.99 -10.78
CA PHE A 287 1.14 -14.06 -9.34
C PHE A 287 2.30 -14.87 -8.77
N LYS A 288 2.96 -14.34 -7.74
CA LYS A 288 4.03 -15.02 -7.01
C LYS A 288 3.78 -14.91 -5.52
N ARG A 289 4.17 -15.94 -4.78
CA ARG A 289 4.17 -15.95 -3.32
C ARG A 289 5.60 -16.15 -2.84
N HIS A 290 6.03 -15.25 -1.97
CA HIS A 290 7.33 -15.29 -1.31
C HIS A 290 7.14 -15.82 0.11
N MET A 291 7.73 -16.97 0.42
CA MET A 291 7.76 -17.51 1.78
C MET A 291 9.09 -17.11 2.42
N PHE A 292 9.05 -16.59 3.64
CA PHE A 292 10.26 -16.13 4.33
C PHE A 292 10.61 -17.04 5.48
N GLY A 293 11.89 -17.42 5.57
CA GLY A 293 12.44 -18.20 6.66
C GLY A 293 13.50 -19.19 6.19
N ASN A 294 14.43 -19.52 7.08
CA ASN A 294 15.24 -20.73 6.94
C ASN A 294 14.54 -21.81 7.77
N PRO A 295 13.94 -22.86 7.15
CA PRO A 295 13.40 -23.96 7.91
C PRO A 295 14.52 -24.52 8.79
N LEU A 296 14.28 -24.55 10.10
CA LEU A 296 15.13 -25.31 11.01
C LEU A 296 14.88 -26.79 10.69
N ASN A 297 15.79 -27.42 9.93
CA ASN A 297 16.01 -28.88 9.74
C ASN A 297 14.84 -29.87 9.94
N ASP A 298 13.60 -29.50 9.63
CA ASP A 298 12.46 -30.40 9.64
C ASP A 298 11.91 -30.50 8.22
N THR A 299 12.10 -31.68 7.66
CA THR A 299 11.49 -32.15 6.43
C THR A 299 10.00 -31.85 6.47
N PHE A 300 9.53 -31.07 5.50
CA PHE A 300 8.11 -30.91 5.25
C PHE A 300 7.50 -32.27 4.89
N VAL A 301 6.89 -32.93 5.87
CA VAL A 301 5.94 -34.01 5.58
C VAL A 301 4.64 -33.32 5.16
N ASN A 302 4.33 -33.41 3.87
CA ASN A 302 3.02 -33.02 3.35
C ASN A 302 1.94 -33.88 4.02
N THR A 303 1.09 -33.25 4.83
CA THR A 303 -0.22 -33.78 5.25
C THR A 303 -1.29 -32.77 4.93
#